data_AF-A0A7V2QFF3-F1
#
_entry.id   AF-A0A7V2QFF3-F1
#
_cell.length_a   1.000
_cell.length_b   1.000
_cell.length_c   1.000
_cell.angle_alpha   90.00
_cell.angle_beta   90.00
_cell.angle_gamma   90.00
#
_symmetry.space_group_name_H-M   'P 1'
#
loop_
_entity.id
_entity.type
_entity.pdbx_description
1 polymer ?
#
loop_
_entity_poly.entity_id
_entity_poly.type
_entity_poly.pdbx_seq_one_letter_code
_entity_poly.pdbx_strand_id
1 'polypeptide(L)'
;MVLVPRLRKDVGRDGVPPYICRKRRGPLTCVAALLMALLVAVPVRAQSIPPYRAGLVVVHGDGRVVTRCVGFEEESISGADLLRRSGLPVTLSAFGGLGEAVCAIDGEGCPAGDCFCQCEGNTCAYWVYSHLQPDGTWAISPVGAGAWRLKDGDVDGWVWGDGTTVPPSISFDAICSPSAAPTPPAPPSPTPLTSLTPTPFVSPTPSSSVSPLPSSSNYVLFVLLFLLLAGGLAWTAMRRQR
;
A
#
# COMPACT_ATOMS: atom_id res chain seq x y z
N MET A 1 -17.91 45.23 -71.87
CA MET A 1 -19.33 44.92 -71.54
C MET A 1 -19.34 43.56 -70.86
N VAL A 2 -19.15 43.44 -69.54
CA VAL A 2 -20.06 43.84 -68.45
C VAL A 2 -21.46 43.23 -68.63
N LEU A 3 -21.73 42.10 -67.96
CA LEU A 3 -22.68 42.09 -66.85
C LEU A 3 -22.49 40.82 -65.99
N VAL A 4 -22.11 41.05 -64.74
CA VAL A 4 -22.26 40.11 -63.61
C VAL A 4 -23.69 40.25 -63.10
N PRO A 5 -24.31 39.17 -62.60
CA PRO A 5 -25.09 39.29 -61.36
C PRO A 5 -24.56 38.36 -60.27
N ARG A 6 -24.59 38.91 -59.07
CA ARG A 6 -24.09 38.36 -57.81
C ARG A 6 -25.09 37.40 -57.15
N LEU A 7 -24.51 36.42 -56.44
CA LEU A 7 -24.87 35.86 -55.12
C LEU A 7 -26.24 35.19 -54.90
N ARG A 8 -26.20 33.89 -54.56
CA ARG A 8 -26.49 33.46 -53.18
C ARG A 8 -25.68 32.22 -52.81
N LYS A 9 -25.07 32.28 -51.63
CA LYS A 9 -24.19 31.28 -51.04
C LYS A 9 -25.00 30.57 -49.96
N ASP A 10 -25.40 29.32 -50.20
CA ASP A 10 -25.95 28.47 -49.15
C ASP A 10 -24.93 27.40 -48.78
N VAL A 11 -24.47 27.52 -47.54
CA VAL A 11 -23.58 26.63 -46.81
C VAL A 11 -24.43 25.50 -46.22
N GLY A 12 -24.05 24.25 -46.46
CA GLY A 12 -24.48 23.08 -45.69
C GLY A 12 -23.38 22.02 -45.75
N ARG A 13 -22.51 21.94 -44.74
CA ARG A 13 -22.57 21.09 -43.54
C ARG A 13 -22.55 19.58 -43.81
N ASP A 14 -21.42 19.00 -43.42
CA ASP A 14 -21.28 17.78 -42.61
C ASP A 14 -21.70 16.44 -43.24
N GLY A 15 -20.75 15.82 -43.94
CA GLY A 15 -20.79 14.40 -44.33
C GLY A 15 -20.39 13.47 -43.17
N VAL A 16 -21.33 13.19 -42.26
CA VAL A 16 -21.22 12.09 -41.28
C VAL A 16 -22.26 11.01 -41.62
N PRO A 17 -21.88 9.71 -41.72
CA PRO A 17 -22.80 8.65 -42.10
C PRO A 17 -23.85 8.34 -41.01
N PRO A 18 -25.06 7.89 -41.38
CA PRO A 18 -26.15 7.66 -40.44
C PRO A 18 -26.01 6.29 -39.77
N TYR A 19 -25.54 6.25 -38.53
CA TYR A 19 -25.77 5.10 -37.66
C TYR A 19 -27.09 5.27 -36.90
N ILE A 20 -28.21 5.20 -37.63
CA ILE A 20 -29.52 4.95 -37.02
C ILE A 20 -30.01 3.59 -37.50
N CYS A 21 -29.70 2.55 -36.72
CA CYS A 21 -30.54 1.36 -36.67
C CYS A 21 -31.19 1.30 -35.28
N ARG A 22 -32.28 2.04 -35.16
CA ARG A 22 -33.19 2.08 -34.01
C ARG A 22 -33.97 0.78 -33.96
N LYS A 23 -33.35 -0.29 -33.47
CA LYS A 23 -34.07 -1.53 -33.11
C LYS A 23 -34.61 -1.35 -31.69
N ARG A 24 -35.94 -1.39 -31.53
CA ARG A 24 -36.66 -1.41 -30.23
C ARG A 24 -35.97 -2.41 -29.30
N ARG A 25 -35.11 -1.93 -28.41
CA ARG A 25 -34.48 -2.69 -27.33
C ARG A 25 -34.92 -1.99 -26.06
N GLY A 26 -35.64 -2.71 -25.19
CA GLY A 26 -36.30 -2.14 -24.02
C GLY A 26 -35.34 -1.40 -23.08
N PRO A 27 -35.85 -0.62 -22.12
CA PRO A 27 -35.03 0.14 -21.17
C PRO A 27 -34.03 -0.77 -20.42
N LEU A 28 -34.38 -2.03 -20.21
CA LEU A 28 -33.52 -3.05 -19.58
C LEU A 28 -32.17 -3.27 -20.30
N THR A 29 -32.17 -3.29 -21.63
CA THR A 29 -30.96 -3.53 -22.44
C THR A 29 -30.00 -2.35 -22.44
N CYS A 30 -30.50 -1.11 -22.32
CA CYS A 30 -29.65 0.07 -22.15
C CYS A 30 -29.00 0.10 -20.77
N VAL A 31 -29.75 -0.28 -19.73
CA VAL A 31 -29.24 -0.36 -18.35
C VAL A 31 -28.15 -1.43 -18.21
N ALA A 32 -28.34 -2.61 -18.80
CA ALA A 32 -27.34 -3.67 -18.79
C ALA A 32 -26.05 -3.27 -19.53
N ALA A 33 -26.17 -2.58 -20.67
CA ALA A 33 -25.01 -2.08 -21.41
C ALA A 33 -24.26 -0.98 -20.65
N LEU A 34 -24.97 -0.09 -19.95
CA LEU A 34 -24.36 0.95 -19.11
C LEU A 34 -23.66 0.35 -17.89
N LEU A 35 -24.23 -0.66 -17.24
CA LEU A 35 -23.62 -1.39 -16.12
C LEU A 35 -22.34 -2.12 -16.55
N MET A 36 -22.34 -2.79 -17.70
CA MET A 36 -21.13 -3.43 -18.26
C MET A 36 -20.06 -2.40 -18.63
N ALA A 37 -20.43 -1.26 -19.20
CA ALA A 37 -19.47 -0.18 -19.49
C ALA A 37 -18.86 0.41 -18.20
N LEU A 38 -19.63 0.50 -17.12
CA LEU A 38 -19.15 0.99 -15.82
C LEU A 38 -18.19 -0.01 -15.13
N LEU A 39 -18.41 -1.32 -15.31
CA LEU A 39 -17.54 -2.38 -14.78
C LEU A 39 -16.19 -2.47 -15.51
N VAL A 40 -16.15 -2.15 -16.81
CA VAL A 40 -14.91 -2.14 -17.62
C VAL A 40 -14.10 -0.85 -17.44
N ALA A 41 -14.74 0.23 -16.97
CA ALA A 41 -14.08 1.52 -16.75
C ALA A 41 -13.33 1.64 -15.41
N VAL A 42 -13.22 0.56 -14.63
CA VAL A 42 -12.41 0.58 -13.40
C VAL A 42 -10.93 0.57 -13.81
N PRO A 43 -10.17 1.67 -13.65
CA PRO A 43 -8.76 1.64 -13.95
C PRO A 43 -8.10 0.65 -12.98
N VAL A 44 -7.50 -0.41 -13.53
CA VAL A 44 -6.53 -1.22 -12.80
C VAL A 44 -5.38 -0.29 -12.46
N ARG A 45 -5.35 0.22 -11.22
CA ARG A 45 -4.23 0.97 -10.69
C ARG A 45 -3.07 0.00 -10.61
N ALA A 46 -2.18 0.02 -11.61
CA ALA A 46 -0.85 -0.54 -11.44
C ALA A 46 -0.23 0.14 -10.22
N GLN A 47 0.17 -0.65 -9.23
CA GLN A 47 0.89 -0.10 -8.07
C GLN A 47 2.24 0.39 -8.59
N SER A 48 2.39 1.70 -8.74
CA SER A 48 3.69 2.30 -9.02
C SER A 48 4.59 1.98 -7.84
N ILE A 49 5.76 1.39 -8.09
CA ILE A 49 6.79 1.24 -7.07
C ILE A 49 7.33 2.66 -6.83
N PRO A 50 7.32 3.16 -5.58
CA PRO A 50 7.90 4.46 -5.27
C PRO A 50 9.36 4.52 -5.74
N PRO A 51 9.82 5.64 -6.30
CA PRO A 51 11.16 5.76 -6.88
C PRO A 51 12.27 5.63 -5.82
N TYR A 52 11.97 5.94 -4.55
CA TYR A 52 12.92 5.87 -3.45
C TYR A 52 12.45 4.90 -2.37
N ARG A 53 13.40 4.21 -1.75
CA ARG A 53 13.16 3.26 -0.67
C ARG A 53 14.26 3.36 0.38
N ALA A 54 13.89 3.15 1.63
CA ALA A 54 14.81 3.04 2.75
C ALA A 54 14.47 1.81 3.61
N GLY A 55 15.51 1.23 4.20
CA GLY A 55 15.38 0.11 5.13
C GLY A 55 15.13 0.60 6.55
N LEU A 56 14.31 -0.16 7.28
CA LEU A 56 14.10 0.01 8.71
C LEU A 56 14.41 -1.31 9.40
N VAL A 57 15.20 -1.25 10.48
CA VAL A 57 15.46 -2.37 11.40
C VAL A 57 14.99 -1.97 12.79
N VAL A 58 14.17 -2.79 13.43
CA VAL A 58 13.71 -2.60 14.82
C VAL A 58 14.07 -3.84 15.63
N VAL A 59 14.78 -3.66 16.73
CA VAL A 59 15.19 -4.71 17.66
C VAL A 59 14.48 -4.48 18.98
N HIS A 60 13.58 -5.39 19.31
CA HIS A 60 12.81 -5.40 20.56
C HIS A 60 13.65 -5.91 21.74
N GLY A 61 13.22 -5.61 22.96
CA GLY A 61 13.91 -6.05 24.17
C GLY A 61 13.95 -7.58 24.36
N ASP A 62 13.03 -8.30 23.71
CA ASP A 62 12.98 -9.77 23.67
C ASP A 62 13.94 -10.38 22.62
N GLY A 63 14.66 -9.55 21.87
CA GLY A 63 15.57 -9.95 20.78
C GLY A 63 14.87 -10.16 19.43
N ARG A 64 13.55 -9.94 19.34
CA ARG A 64 12.84 -9.99 18.05
C ARG A 64 13.33 -8.85 17.14
N VAL A 65 13.68 -9.21 15.92
CA VAL A 65 14.08 -8.26 14.87
C VAL A 65 12.97 -8.13 13.85
N VAL A 66 12.50 -6.90 13.62
CA VAL A 66 11.49 -6.56 12.62
C VAL A 66 12.14 -5.68 11.56
N THR A 67 11.97 -6.03 10.28
CA THR A 67 12.46 -5.21 9.17
C THR A 67 11.32 -4.72 8.29
N ARG A 68 11.47 -3.53 7.71
CA ARG A 68 10.54 -2.96 6.74
C ARG A 68 11.30 -2.28 5.62
N CYS A 69 10.89 -2.55 4.37
CA CYS A 69 11.27 -1.73 3.24
C CYS A 69 10.20 -0.66 3.03
N VAL A 70 10.56 0.61 3.18
CA VAL A 70 9.61 1.72 3.13
C VAL A 70 9.86 2.54 1.87
N GLY A 71 8.85 2.60 1.00
CA GLY A 71 8.89 3.43 -0.21
C GLY A 71 8.37 4.84 0.02
N PHE A 72 8.93 5.80 -0.71
CA PHE A 72 8.54 7.21 -0.67
C PHE A 72 8.81 7.91 -2.01
N GLU A 73 8.12 9.02 -2.26
CA GLU A 73 8.14 9.74 -3.54
C GLU A 73 9.10 10.93 -3.52
N GLU A 74 9.40 11.43 -2.32
CA GLU A 74 10.28 12.57 -2.09
C GLU A 74 11.76 12.17 -2.14
N GLU A 75 12.69 13.06 -2.51
CA GLU A 75 14.13 12.71 -2.54
C GLU A 75 14.69 12.32 -1.16
N SER A 76 14.02 12.73 -0.08
CA SER A 76 14.36 12.34 1.28
C SER A 76 13.15 12.37 2.21
N ILE A 77 13.24 11.61 3.30
CA ILE A 77 12.26 11.59 4.41
C ILE A 77 12.98 11.65 5.77
N SER A 78 12.27 11.97 6.84
CA SER A 78 12.85 11.94 8.19
C SER A 78 12.80 10.51 8.74
N GLY A 79 13.60 10.20 9.76
CA GLY A 79 13.48 8.94 10.49
C GLY A 79 12.10 8.75 11.11
N ALA A 80 11.47 9.84 11.54
CA ALA A 80 10.11 9.83 12.07
C ALA A 80 9.10 9.49 10.97
N ASP A 81 9.29 10.00 9.75
CA ASP A 81 8.43 9.67 8.61
C ASP A 81 8.65 8.23 8.13
N LEU A 82 9.89 7.73 8.16
CA LEU A 82 10.20 6.33 7.88
C LEU A 82 9.40 5.41 8.81
N LEU A 83 9.45 5.68 10.11
CA LEU A 83 8.68 4.96 11.13
C LEU A 83 7.17 5.05 10.89
N ARG A 84 6.64 6.26 10.66
CA ARG A 84 5.21 6.46 10.36
C ARG A 84 4.73 5.70 9.12
N ARG A 85 5.57 5.59 8.09
CA ARG A 85 5.26 4.91 6.82
C ARG A 85 5.57 3.40 6.84
N SER A 86 6.21 2.90 7.90
CA SER A 86 6.60 1.48 8.03
C SER A 86 5.45 0.50 8.25
N GLY A 87 4.28 1.01 8.62
CA GLY A 87 3.12 0.20 9.02
C GLY A 87 3.20 -0.34 10.45
N LEU A 88 4.25 -0.01 11.22
CA LEU A 88 4.33 -0.31 12.65
C LEU A 88 3.51 0.72 13.45
N PRO A 89 2.86 0.33 14.56
CA PRO A 89 2.38 1.27 15.55
C PRO A 89 3.54 2.06 16.14
N VAL A 90 3.50 3.39 16.12
CA VAL A 90 4.58 4.23 16.65
C VAL A 90 3.99 5.35 17.51
N THR A 91 4.63 5.60 18.64
CA THR A 91 4.36 6.75 19.52
C THR A 91 5.58 7.67 19.50
N LEU A 92 5.35 8.91 19.09
CA LEU A 92 6.38 9.94 18.97
C LEU A 92 6.03 11.10 19.89
N SER A 93 7.06 11.82 20.35
CA SER A 93 6.90 13.04 21.12
C SER A 93 7.88 14.10 20.68
N ALA A 94 7.47 15.36 20.72
CA ALA A 94 8.35 16.48 20.41
C ALA A 94 9.45 16.58 21.48
N PHE A 95 10.70 16.69 21.05
CA PHE A 95 11.88 16.75 21.94
C PHE A 95 12.70 18.01 21.67
N GLY A 96 12.00 19.15 21.63
CA GLY A 96 12.60 20.47 21.43
C GLY A 96 13.43 20.56 20.15
N GLY A 97 14.61 21.18 20.25
CA GLY A 97 15.51 21.40 19.11
C GLY A 97 16.16 20.14 18.52
N LEU A 98 15.99 18.98 19.16
CA LEU A 98 16.53 17.71 18.69
C LEU A 98 15.57 16.97 17.75
N GLY A 99 14.35 17.49 17.53
CA GLY A 99 13.34 16.86 16.68
C GLY A 99 12.35 16.03 17.48
N GLU A 100 11.88 14.92 16.90
CA GLU A 100 10.95 13.99 17.55
C GLU A 100 11.70 12.82 18.20
N ALA A 101 11.41 12.56 19.48
CA ALA A 101 11.82 11.34 20.17
C ALA A 101 10.82 10.21 19.88
N VAL A 102 11.31 8.98 19.88
CA VAL A 102 10.47 7.78 19.74
C VAL A 102 10.21 7.20 21.11
N CYS A 103 8.96 7.27 21.57
CA CYS A 103 8.60 6.73 22.88
C CYS A 103 8.25 5.24 22.78
N ALA A 104 7.56 4.80 21.72
CA ALA A 104 7.16 3.41 21.55
C ALA A 104 7.11 2.97 20.08
N ILE A 105 7.45 1.71 19.82
CA ILE A 105 7.35 1.05 18.51
C ILE A 105 6.73 -0.34 18.72
N ASP A 106 5.74 -0.69 17.91
CA ASP A 106 5.11 -2.03 17.90
C ASP A 106 4.65 -2.49 19.29
N GLY A 107 4.08 -1.55 20.06
CA GLY A 107 3.55 -1.78 21.40
C GLY A 107 4.58 -1.84 22.52
N GLU A 108 5.88 -1.77 22.22
CA GLU A 108 6.96 -1.72 23.21
C GLU A 108 7.47 -0.28 23.38
N GLY A 109 7.59 0.17 24.62
CA GLY A 109 8.18 1.44 24.99
C GLY A 109 7.42 2.17 26.08
N CYS A 110 7.48 3.49 26.05
CA CYS A 110 6.88 4.40 27.02
C CYS A 110 5.73 5.24 26.43
N PRO A 111 4.87 5.83 27.28
CA PRO A 111 3.85 6.79 26.85
C PRO A 111 4.45 8.05 26.20
N ALA A 112 3.68 8.73 25.33
CA ALA A 112 4.11 9.94 24.61
C ALA A 112 4.59 11.09 25.52
N GLY A 113 4.06 11.17 26.74
CA GLY A 113 4.41 12.21 27.70
C GLY A 113 5.77 12.03 28.38
N ASP A 114 6.36 10.84 28.27
CA ASP A 114 7.63 10.50 28.91
C ASP A 114 8.32 9.35 28.17
N CYS A 115 9.01 9.66 27.06
CA CYS A 115 9.71 8.63 26.28
C CYS A 115 10.81 7.88 27.05
N PHE A 116 11.27 8.42 28.18
CA PHE A 116 12.38 7.88 28.98
C PHE A 116 11.90 7.37 30.34
N CYS A 117 10.64 6.93 30.41
CA CYS A 117 9.99 6.44 31.63
C CYS A 117 10.70 5.27 32.34
N GLN A 118 11.63 4.60 31.66
CA GLN A 118 12.43 3.52 32.23
C GLN A 118 13.79 3.98 32.75
N CYS A 119 14.09 5.29 32.75
CA CYS A 119 15.38 5.87 33.17
C CYS A 119 15.33 6.51 34.57
N GLU A 120 14.34 6.15 35.39
CA GLU A 120 14.16 6.69 36.75
C GLU A 120 15.00 5.98 37.83
N GLY A 121 15.90 5.06 37.45
CA GLY A 121 16.67 4.25 38.40
C GLY A 121 17.95 3.66 37.83
N ASN A 122 18.27 2.41 38.21
CA ASN A 122 19.52 1.74 37.80
C ASN A 122 19.45 1.13 36.39
N THR A 123 18.25 1.01 35.83
CA THR A 123 18.02 0.65 34.44
C THR A 123 17.62 1.91 33.69
N CYS A 124 17.95 1.98 32.41
CA CYS A 124 17.47 3.03 31.51
C CYS A 124 17.29 2.37 30.14
N ALA A 125 16.05 2.05 29.81
CA ALA A 125 15.71 1.48 28.52
C ALA A 125 14.96 2.51 27.69
N TYR A 126 15.41 2.75 26.47
CA TYR A 126 14.73 3.63 25.53
C TYR A 126 15.00 3.17 24.10
N TRP A 127 14.27 3.73 23.13
CA TRP A 127 14.50 3.45 21.72
C TRP A 127 15.76 4.18 21.23
N VAL A 128 16.87 3.44 21.16
CA VAL A 128 18.16 3.90 20.67
C VAL A 128 18.12 4.00 19.16
N TYR A 129 18.31 5.20 18.64
CA TYR A 129 18.29 5.48 17.20
C TYR A 129 19.69 5.33 16.61
N SER A 130 19.83 4.61 15.50
CA SER A 130 21.10 4.46 14.79
C SER A 130 20.92 4.50 13.28
N HIS A 131 21.96 4.92 12.58
CA HIS A 131 22.03 4.93 11.12
C HIS A 131 23.07 3.92 10.65
N LEU A 132 22.78 3.17 9.60
CA LEU A 132 23.77 2.28 8.98
C LEU A 132 24.69 3.13 8.09
N GLN A 133 25.99 3.03 8.29
CA GLN A 133 26.99 3.69 7.44
C GLN A 133 27.24 2.88 6.16
N PRO A 134 27.80 3.53 5.12
CA PRO A 134 28.21 2.84 3.89
C PRO A 134 29.24 1.71 4.07
N ASP A 135 30.04 1.74 5.15
CA ASP A 135 30.99 0.68 5.51
C ASP A 135 30.36 -0.48 6.31
N GLY A 136 29.05 -0.39 6.58
CA GLY A 136 28.27 -1.39 7.30
C GLY A 136 28.29 -1.26 8.82
N THR A 137 28.93 -0.23 9.39
CA THR A 137 28.87 0.03 10.83
C THR A 137 27.62 0.83 11.22
N TRP A 138 27.24 0.78 12.49
CA TRP A 138 26.13 1.58 13.03
C TRP A 138 26.66 2.80 13.78
N ALA A 139 26.00 3.93 13.59
CA ALA A 139 26.29 5.17 14.31
C ALA A 139 25.02 5.57 15.04
N ILE A 140 25.12 5.66 16.37
CA ILE A 140 24.03 6.13 17.21
C ILE A 140 23.80 7.61 16.93
N SER A 141 22.54 7.98 16.71
CA SER A 141 22.17 9.34 16.37
C SER A 141 22.24 10.26 17.60
N PRO A 142 22.88 11.44 17.50
CA PRO A 142 22.83 12.45 18.56
C PRO A 142 21.54 13.29 18.50
N VAL A 143 20.67 13.05 17.52
CA VAL A 143 19.42 13.79 17.30
C VAL A 143 18.23 12.83 17.21
N GLY A 144 17.02 13.37 17.37
CA GLY A 144 15.78 12.61 17.24
C GLY A 144 15.43 12.28 15.80
N ALA A 145 14.48 11.35 15.64
CA ALA A 145 14.02 10.82 14.36
C ALA A 145 13.51 11.90 13.39
N GLY A 146 12.96 13.00 13.92
CA GLY A 146 12.47 14.12 13.11
C GLY A 146 13.57 14.98 12.48
N ALA A 147 14.80 14.92 12.98
CA ALA A 147 15.90 15.79 12.55
C ALA A 147 16.87 15.12 11.55
N TRP A 148 16.97 13.79 11.55
CA TRP A 148 17.76 13.05 10.57
C TRP A 148 17.03 12.93 9.23
N ARG A 149 17.77 12.91 8.12
CA ARG A 149 17.24 12.84 6.76
C ARG A 149 17.80 11.63 6.03
N LEU A 150 16.92 10.71 5.66
CA LEU A 150 17.23 9.54 4.86
C LEU A 150 16.99 9.83 3.38
N LYS A 151 17.78 9.17 2.54
CA LYS A 151 17.66 9.10 1.09
C LYS A 151 17.42 7.65 0.67
N ASP A 152 17.31 7.44 -0.64
CA ASP A 152 17.23 6.12 -1.23
C ASP A 152 18.43 5.25 -0.85
N GLY A 153 18.17 4.00 -0.47
CA GLY A 153 19.19 3.03 -0.06
C GLY A 153 19.64 3.12 1.40
N ASP A 154 19.28 4.18 2.12
CA ASP A 154 19.67 4.33 3.53
C ASP A 154 18.95 3.30 4.41
N VAL A 155 19.56 2.96 5.55
CA VAL A 155 18.97 2.08 6.56
C VAL A 155 19.07 2.73 7.93
N ASP A 156 17.92 2.86 8.59
CA ASP A 156 17.84 3.26 9.98
C ASP A 156 17.49 2.09 10.89
N GLY A 157 17.98 2.19 12.12
CA GLY A 157 17.89 1.15 13.13
C GLY A 157 17.37 1.70 14.45
N TRP A 158 16.54 0.90 15.11
CA TRP A 158 16.01 1.17 16.45
C TRP A 158 16.25 -0.02 17.34
N VAL A 159 16.80 0.20 18.53
CA VAL A 159 16.96 -0.85 19.55
C VAL A 159 16.29 -0.40 20.83
N TRP A 160 15.41 -1.21 21.40
CA TRP A 160 14.97 -1.00 22.76
C TRP A 160 16.08 -1.45 23.72
N GLY A 161 16.76 -0.50 24.36
CA GLY A 161 17.96 -0.84 25.12
C GLY A 161 18.58 0.31 25.89
N ASP A 162 19.82 0.07 26.32
CA ASP A 162 20.56 0.87 27.30
C ASP A 162 21.25 2.14 26.76
N GLY A 163 21.03 2.47 25.50
CA GLY A 163 21.70 3.58 24.84
C GLY A 163 23.02 3.25 24.16
N THR A 164 23.54 2.02 24.29
CA THR A 164 24.82 1.62 23.69
C THR A 164 24.69 0.49 22.68
N THR A 165 23.62 -0.31 22.81
CA THR A 165 23.36 -1.43 21.92
C THR A 165 22.96 -0.95 20.52
N VAL A 166 23.61 -1.52 19.49
CA VAL A 166 23.33 -1.24 18.08
C VAL A 166 22.60 -2.41 17.41
N PRO A 167 21.83 -2.18 16.33
CA PRO A 167 21.17 -3.26 15.61
C PRO A 167 22.14 -4.25 14.96
N PRO A 168 21.68 -5.45 14.55
CA PRO A 168 22.46 -6.31 13.67
C PRO A 168 22.68 -5.64 12.30
N SER A 169 23.82 -5.90 11.66
CA SER A 169 24.15 -5.36 10.34
C SER A 169 23.35 -6.08 9.23
N ILE A 170 22.15 -5.57 8.95
CA ILE A 170 21.30 -6.01 7.84
C ILE A 170 21.37 -4.94 6.74
N SER A 171 21.82 -5.32 5.54
CA SER A 171 21.96 -4.37 4.43
C SER A 171 20.60 -3.96 3.84
N PHE A 172 20.58 -2.81 3.16
CA PHE A 172 19.41 -2.35 2.41
C PHE A 172 18.88 -3.42 1.44
N ASP A 173 19.76 -4.03 0.65
CA ASP A 173 19.38 -5.06 -0.32
C ASP A 173 18.72 -6.26 0.36
N ALA A 174 19.19 -6.67 1.54
CA ALA A 174 18.57 -7.77 2.28
C ALA A 174 17.14 -7.43 2.76
N ILE A 175 16.87 -6.15 3.07
CA ILE A 175 15.56 -5.67 3.53
C ILE A 175 14.60 -5.42 2.34
N CYS A 176 15.11 -4.82 1.27
CA CYS A 176 14.34 -4.28 0.16
C CYS A 176 14.37 -5.11 -1.12
N SER A 177 15.05 -6.28 -1.11
CA SER A 177 14.98 -7.22 -2.22
C SER A 177 13.52 -7.56 -2.52
N PRO A 178 13.10 -7.53 -3.80
CA PRO A 178 11.80 -8.07 -4.17
C PRO A 178 11.84 -9.55 -3.79
N SER A 179 11.14 -9.90 -2.71
CA SER A 179 10.86 -11.29 -2.36
C SER A 179 10.36 -11.93 -3.65
N ALA A 180 11.09 -12.93 -4.16
CA ALA A 180 10.77 -13.54 -5.43
C ALA A 180 9.28 -13.89 -5.41
N ALA A 181 8.52 -13.27 -6.33
CA ALA A 181 7.15 -13.71 -6.59
C ALA A 181 7.19 -15.25 -6.72
N PRO A 182 6.20 -15.99 -6.20
CA PRO A 182 6.20 -17.45 -6.27
C PRO A 182 6.51 -17.82 -7.71
N THR A 183 7.68 -18.43 -7.93
CA THR A 183 8.10 -18.83 -9.27
C THR A 183 6.96 -19.69 -9.80
N PRO A 184 6.37 -19.38 -10.97
CA PRO A 184 5.39 -20.26 -11.56
C PRO A 184 6.01 -21.66 -11.58
N PRO A 185 5.31 -22.71 -11.09
CA PRO A 185 5.88 -24.04 -11.02
C PRO A 185 6.47 -24.38 -12.40
N ALA A 186 7.76 -24.70 -12.41
CA ALA A 186 8.45 -25.05 -13.64
C ALA A 186 7.64 -26.12 -14.38
N PRO A 187 7.48 -26.03 -15.71
CA PRO A 187 6.81 -27.09 -16.47
C PRO A 187 7.49 -28.41 -16.14
N PRO A 188 6.72 -29.50 -15.90
CA PRO A 188 7.28 -30.77 -15.46
C PRO A 188 8.34 -31.21 -16.46
N SER A 189 9.58 -31.35 -15.99
CA SER A 189 10.62 -32.04 -16.75
C SER A 189 10.15 -33.48 -16.98
N PRO A 190 10.30 -34.05 -18.18
CA PRO A 190 9.81 -35.39 -18.47
C PRO A 190 10.47 -36.39 -17.52
N THR A 191 9.64 -37.02 -16.69
CA THR A 191 10.07 -38.03 -15.73
C THR A 191 10.67 -39.22 -16.49
N PRO A 192 11.87 -39.71 -16.14
CA PRO A 192 12.33 -41.01 -16.64
C PRO A 192 11.37 -42.10 -16.13
N LEU A 193 10.90 -42.96 -17.04
CA LEU A 193 10.08 -44.13 -16.69
C LEU A 193 10.90 -45.07 -15.80
N THR A 194 10.56 -45.12 -14.51
CA THR A 194 11.02 -46.21 -13.65
C THR A 194 9.82 -46.92 -13.03
N SER A 195 9.64 -48.13 -13.54
CA SER A 195 9.01 -49.34 -13.01
C SER A 195 8.17 -49.25 -11.72
N LEU A 196 6.96 -49.77 -11.86
CA LEU A 196 5.91 -49.95 -10.86
C LEU A 196 6.35 -50.81 -9.66
N THR A 197 5.99 -50.37 -8.45
CA THR A 197 5.77 -51.25 -7.29
C THR A 197 4.63 -50.65 -6.45
N PRO A 198 3.54 -51.39 -6.19
CA PRO A 198 2.41 -50.87 -5.42
C PRO A 198 2.69 -50.98 -3.92
N THR A 199 2.77 -49.83 -3.25
CA THR A 199 2.79 -49.74 -1.78
C THR A 199 1.43 -49.21 -1.32
N PRO A 200 0.78 -49.81 -0.30
CA PRO A 200 -0.56 -49.38 0.13
C PRO A 200 -0.57 -47.94 0.66
N PHE A 201 -1.45 -47.13 0.07
CA PHE A 201 -1.71 -45.73 0.40
C PHE A 201 -2.52 -45.64 1.70
N VAL A 202 -1.90 -45.12 2.77
CA VAL A 202 -2.64 -44.65 3.95
C VAL A 202 -2.84 -43.15 3.78
N SER A 203 -4.10 -42.75 3.69
CA SER A 203 -4.55 -41.38 3.46
C SER A 203 -4.53 -40.56 4.76
N PRO A 204 -3.80 -39.44 4.86
CA PRO A 204 -4.15 -38.38 5.79
C PRO A 204 -5.14 -37.42 5.12
N THR A 205 -6.26 -37.21 5.79
CA THR A 205 -7.32 -36.25 5.47
C THR A 205 -6.77 -34.82 5.34
N PRO A 206 -7.02 -34.08 4.25
CA PRO A 206 -6.71 -32.66 4.21
C PRO A 206 -7.67 -31.89 5.14
N SER A 207 -7.12 -31.37 6.23
CA SER A 207 -7.81 -30.41 7.10
C SER A 207 -7.97 -29.09 6.35
N SER A 208 -9.21 -28.73 6.03
CA SER A 208 -9.54 -27.46 5.40
C SER A 208 -9.34 -26.33 6.42
N SER A 209 -8.22 -25.61 6.33
CA SER A 209 -8.07 -24.33 7.04
C SER A 209 -8.65 -23.22 6.19
N VAL A 210 -9.86 -22.80 6.56
CA VAL A 210 -10.58 -21.69 5.94
C VAL A 210 -9.90 -20.38 6.37
N SER A 211 -9.33 -19.67 5.40
CA SER A 211 -8.78 -18.32 5.59
C SER A 211 -9.94 -17.31 5.77
N PRO A 212 -9.89 -16.40 6.76
CA PRO A 212 -10.94 -15.40 6.94
C PRO A 212 -10.93 -14.36 5.81
N LEU A 213 -12.10 -14.18 5.20
CA LEU A 213 -12.39 -13.17 4.18
C LEU A 213 -12.26 -11.75 4.77
N PRO A 214 -11.77 -10.74 4.01
CA PRO A 214 -11.87 -9.35 4.42
C PRO A 214 -13.33 -8.95 4.65
N SER A 215 -13.58 -8.29 5.77
CA SER A 215 -14.90 -7.85 6.23
C SER A 215 -15.56 -6.92 5.21
N SER A 216 -16.62 -7.42 4.57
CA SER A 216 -17.52 -6.73 3.64
C SER A 216 -18.38 -5.62 4.29
N SER A 217 -18.01 -5.18 5.50
CA SER A 217 -18.80 -4.26 6.33
C SER A 217 -18.97 -2.89 5.68
N ASN A 218 -18.00 -2.44 4.89
CA ASN A 218 -18.10 -1.16 4.18
C ASN A 218 -18.89 -1.30 2.86
N TYR A 219 -18.81 -2.46 2.19
CA TYR A 219 -19.49 -2.68 0.90
C TYR A 219 -21.02 -2.70 1.03
N VAL A 220 -21.55 -3.32 2.09
CA VAL A 220 -23.01 -3.36 2.31
C VAL A 220 -23.56 -1.96 2.59
N LEU A 221 -22.83 -1.14 3.36
CA LEU A 221 -23.23 0.25 3.64
C LEU A 221 -23.24 1.10 2.37
N PHE A 222 -22.22 0.98 1.51
CA PHE A 222 -22.16 1.70 0.24
C PHE A 222 -23.27 1.28 -0.73
N VAL A 223 -23.57 -0.01 -0.82
CA VAL A 223 -24.66 -0.50 -1.68
C VAL A 223 -26.02 -0.02 -1.18
N LEU A 224 -26.28 -0.07 0.14
CA LEU A 224 -27.53 0.43 0.71
C LEU A 224 -27.69 1.94 0.51
N LEU A 225 -26.63 2.73 0.74
CA LEU A 225 -26.65 4.17 0.50
C LEU A 225 -26.93 4.48 -0.97
N PHE A 226 -26.31 3.74 -1.89
CA PHE A 226 -26.52 3.93 -3.32
C PHE A 226 -27.95 3.58 -3.76
N LEU A 227 -28.52 2.49 -3.23
CA LEU A 227 -29.91 2.12 -3.51
C LEU A 227 -30.90 3.14 -2.97
N LEU A 228 -30.64 3.72 -1.79
CA LEU A 228 -31.47 4.80 -1.22
C LEU A 228 -31.40 6.08 -2.04
N LEU A 229 -30.20 6.47 -2.50
CA LEU A 229 -30.02 7.65 -3.35
C LEU A 229 -30.65 7.47 -4.73
N ALA A 230 -30.47 6.30 -5.35
CA ALA A 230 -31.08 5.97 -6.64
C ALA A 230 -32.61 5.90 -6.54
N GLY A 231 -33.15 5.28 -5.48
CA GLY A 231 -34.58 5.21 -5.21
C GLY A 231 -35.20 6.58 -4.94
N GLY A 232 -34.51 7.45 -4.19
CA GLY A 232 -34.94 8.82 -3.89
C GLY A 232 -35.00 9.72 -5.13
N LEU A 233 -34.01 9.62 -6.02
CA LEU A 233 -33.99 10.36 -7.28
C LEU A 233 -35.09 9.89 -8.25
N ALA A 234 -35.36 8.59 -8.32
CA ALA A 234 -36.46 8.05 -9.11
C ALA A 234 -37.83 8.50 -8.58
N TRP A 235 -38.02 8.52 -7.25
CA TRP A 235 -39.25 9.00 -6.63
C TRP A 235 -39.51 10.48 -6.89
N THR A 236 -38.50 11.33 -6.76
CA THR A 236 -38.65 12.78 -7.00
C THR A 236 -38.93 13.08 -8.47
N ALA A 237 -38.31 12.35 -9.40
CA ALA A 237 -38.63 12.44 -10.82
C ALA A 237 -40.08 12.02 -11.12
N MET A 238 -40.57 10.93 -10.51
CA MET A 238 -41.95 10.48 -10.68
C MET A 238 -42.98 11.43 -10.05
N ARG A 239 -42.65 12.07 -8.92
CA ARG A 239 -43.54 13.08 -8.28
C ARG A 239 -43.63 14.38 -9.05
N ARG A 240 -42.62 14.74 -9.84
CA ARG A 240 -42.59 15.98 -10.63
C ARG A 240 -43.37 15.86 -11.95
N GLN A 241 -43.77 14.65 -12.33
CA GLN A 241 -44.56 14.36 -13.54
C GLN A 241 -46.03 14.04 -13.26
N ARG A 242 -46.47 14.10 -12.00
CA ARG A 242 -47.88 14.11 -11.60
C ARG A 242 -48.25 15.51 -11.15
#